data_AF-A0A2U3Z888-F1
#
_entry.id   AF-A0A2U3Z888-F1
#
_cell.length_a   1.000
_cell.length_b   1.000
_cell.length_c   1.000
_cell.angle_alpha   90.00
_cell.angle_beta   90.00
_cell.angle_gamma   90.00
#
_symmetry.space_group_name_H-M   'P 1'
#
loop_
_entity.id
_entity.type
_entity.pdbx_description
1 polymer ?
#
loop_
_entity_poly.entity_id
_entity_poly.type
_entity_poly.pdbx_seq_one_letter_code
_entity_poly.pdbx_strand_id
1 'polypeptide(L)'
;MSNPYKCSVSLEDWLDFSNSNVEKADRQRNNSLALKALVARILSQTANDLHRQCDVVDTAFRNGLKETKAARDQLATHLAKVMEEIACQEKNITVLEKAILDQEGPAKVVHTRLETRTHRPNVELCRDVAQYRLLREVGEIAHNVARLKEALARAQVELKGLNRRQLVLQEEIQVKENTIYIDEVLCMHMRKSIPLRDGGDQGEWAGGLRPDAVC
;
A
#
# COMPACT_ATOMS: atom_id res chain seq x y z
N MET A 1 4.55 -63.96 -72.89
CA MET A 1 3.24 -64.55 -72.56
C MET A 1 3.09 -64.54 -71.04
N SER A 2 2.31 -63.60 -70.51
CA SER A 2 2.01 -63.54 -69.07
C SER A 2 0.77 -64.38 -68.79
N ASN A 3 0.85 -65.29 -67.80
CA ASN A 3 -0.23 -66.20 -67.44
C ASN A 3 -1.44 -65.41 -66.86
N PRO A 4 -2.64 -65.47 -67.46
CA PRO A 4 -3.77 -64.63 -67.05
C PRO A 4 -4.47 -65.04 -65.73
N TYR A 5 -4.03 -66.12 -65.06
CA TYR A 5 -4.65 -66.64 -63.84
C TYR A 5 -3.71 -66.70 -62.61
N LYS A 6 -2.68 -65.85 -62.56
CA LYS A 6 -1.81 -65.79 -61.38
C LYS A 6 -2.46 -64.93 -60.30
N CYS A 7 -3.45 -65.47 -59.59
CA CYS A 7 -3.88 -64.92 -58.30
C CYS A 7 -2.93 -65.47 -57.22
N SER A 8 -2.06 -64.62 -56.67
CA SER A 8 -1.00 -65.01 -55.75
C SER A 8 -1.45 -65.21 -54.30
N VAL A 9 -2.75 -65.08 -54.02
CA VAL A 9 -3.34 -65.09 -52.68
C VAL A 9 -4.64 -65.90 -52.73
N SER A 10 -4.87 -66.78 -51.77
CA SER A 10 -6.14 -67.54 -51.70
C SER A 10 -7.29 -66.66 -51.21
N LEU A 11 -8.53 -67.07 -51.46
CA LEU A 11 -9.71 -66.35 -50.95
C LEU A 11 -9.70 -66.27 -49.41
N GLU A 12 -9.23 -67.33 -48.76
CA GLU A 12 -9.15 -67.41 -47.29
C GLU A 12 -8.10 -66.45 -46.74
N ASP A 13 -6.91 -66.39 -47.35
CA ASP A 13 -5.87 -65.40 -46.99
C ASP A 13 -6.35 -63.95 -47.18
N TRP A 14 -7.14 -63.69 -48.23
CA TRP A 14 -7.73 -62.37 -48.46
C TRP A 14 -8.79 -62.01 -47.42
N LEU A 15 -9.64 -62.98 -47.04
CA LEU A 15 -10.65 -62.80 -46.01
C LEU A 15 -10.02 -62.54 -44.64
N ASP A 16 -9.01 -63.32 -44.26
CA ASP A 16 -8.28 -63.15 -43.00
C ASP A 16 -7.55 -61.79 -42.95
N PHE A 17 -6.89 -61.40 -44.05
CA PHE A 17 -6.25 -60.09 -44.15
C PHE A 17 -7.27 -58.95 -44.03
N SER A 18 -8.41 -59.07 -44.72
CA SER A 18 -9.47 -58.06 -44.69
C SER A 18 -10.11 -57.95 -43.31
N ASN A 19 -10.43 -59.07 -42.66
CA ASN A 19 -10.94 -59.10 -41.29
C ASN A 19 -9.94 -58.51 -40.29
N SER A 20 -8.67 -58.89 -40.39
CA SER A 20 -7.60 -58.30 -39.55
C SER A 20 -7.48 -56.78 -39.75
N ASN A 21 -7.66 -56.30 -40.99
CA ASN A 21 -7.66 -54.87 -41.29
C ASN A 21 -8.87 -54.16 -40.67
N VAL A 22 -10.07 -54.75 -40.72
CA VAL A 22 -11.28 -54.23 -40.06
C VAL A 22 -11.07 -54.14 -38.54
N GLU A 23 -10.56 -55.19 -37.90
CA GLU A 23 -10.25 -55.17 -36.47
C GLU A 23 -9.19 -54.14 -36.09
N LYS A 24 -8.18 -53.94 -36.93
CA LYS A 24 -7.17 -52.89 -36.74
C LYS A 24 -7.82 -51.50 -36.85
N ALA A 25 -8.65 -51.28 -37.87
CA ALA A 25 -9.35 -50.02 -38.08
C ALA A 25 -10.28 -49.69 -36.91
N ASP A 26 -11.03 -50.66 -36.40
CA ASP A 26 -11.93 -50.47 -35.26
C ASP A 26 -11.16 -50.17 -33.97
N ARG A 27 -10.05 -50.90 -33.72
CA ARG A 27 -9.12 -50.56 -32.62
C ARG A 27 -8.58 -49.14 -32.71
N GLN A 28 -8.14 -48.71 -33.90
CA GLN A 28 -7.65 -47.33 -34.09
C GLN A 28 -8.75 -46.28 -33.90
N ARG A 29 -9.98 -46.56 -34.36
CA ARG A 29 -11.14 -45.69 -34.12
C ARG A 29 -11.44 -45.55 -32.63
N ASN A 30 -11.49 -46.66 -31.89
CA ASN A 30 -11.75 -46.66 -30.46
C ASN A 30 -10.64 -45.93 -29.68
N ASN A 31 -9.37 -46.15 -30.05
CA ASN A 31 -8.24 -45.41 -29.49
C ASN A 31 -8.35 -43.90 -29.78
N SER A 32 -8.75 -43.50 -30.99
CA SER A 32 -8.95 -42.10 -31.36
C SER A 32 -10.07 -41.44 -30.55
N LEU A 33 -11.18 -42.14 -30.35
CA LEU A 33 -12.30 -41.66 -29.52
C LEU A 33 -11.87 -41.49 -28.05
N ALA A 34 -11.16 -42.46 -27.49
CA ALA A 34 -10.62 -42.38 -26.14
C ALA A 34 -9.66 -41.20 -25.98
N LEU A 35 -8.76 -40.99 -26.96
CA LEU A 35 -7.83 -39.85 -26.95
C LEU A 35 -8.57 -38.52 -27.04
N LYS A 36 -9.58 -38.38 -27.92
CA LYS A 36 -10.39 -37.16 -28.01
C LYS A 36 -11.11 -36.86 -26.70
N ALA A 37 -11.70 -37.87 -26.05
CA ALA A 37 -12.35 -37.71 -24.75
C ALA A 37 -11.35 -37.27 -23.67
N LEU A 38 -10.15 -37.84 -23.67
CA LEU A 38 -9.08 -37.44 -22.75
C LEU A 38 -8.64 -35.98 -22.98
N VAL A 39 -8.42 -35.59 -24.24
CA VAL A 39 -8.05 -34.21 -24.60
C VAL A 39 -9.15 -33.23 -24.16
N ALA A 40 -10.42 -33.53 -24.45
CA ALA A 40 -11.54 -32.70 -24.02
C ALA A 40 -11.59 -32.54 -22.49
N ARG A 41 -11.38 -33.63 -21.75
CA ARG A 41 -11.31 -33.60 -20.28
C ARG A 41 -10.16 -32.74 -19.78
N ILE A 42 -8.96 -32.89 -20.34
CA ILE A 42 -7.78 -32.09 -19.95
C ILE A 42 -8.04 -30.61 -20.22
N LEU A 43 -8.54 -30.25 -21.41
CA LEU A 43 -8.87 -28.86 -21.75
C LEU A 43 -9.89 -28.25 -20.78
N SER A 44 -10.97 -28.99 -20.47
CA SER A 44 -11.98 -28.55 -19.51
C SER A 44 -11.40 -28.39 -18.10
N GLN A 45 -10.58 -29.34 -17.65
CA GLN A 45 -9.93 -29.26 -16.35
C GLN A 45 -8.97 -28.07 -16.28
N THR A 46 -8.13 -27.87 -17.30
CA THR A 46 -7.20 -26.73 -17.35
C THR A 46 -7.95 -25.40 -17.37
N ALA A 47 -9.05 -25.28 -18.11
CA ALA A 47 -9.88 -24.07 -18.11
C ALA A 47 -10.46 -23.78 -16.72
N ASN A 48 -11.00 -24.80 -16.04
CA ASN A 48 -11.54 -24.67 -14.68
C ASN A 48 -10.46 -24.30 -13.65
N ASP A 49 -9.28 -24.92 -13.75
CA ASP A 49 -8.14 -24.62 -12.87
C ASP A 49 -7.66 -23.17 -13.07
N LEU A 50 -7.59 -22.70 -14.31
CA LEU A 50 -7.25 -21.31 -14.63
C LEU A 50 -8.28 -20.31 -14.09
N HIS A 51 -9.57 -20.61 -14.20
CA HIS A 51 -10.63 -19.80 -13.58
C HIS A 51 -10.46 -19.69 -12.07
N ARG A 52 -10.29 -20.83 -11.42
CA ARG A 52 -10.11 -20.87 -9.97
C ARG A 52 -8.88 -20.07 -9.54
N GLN A 53 -7.78 -20.16 -10.28
CA GLN A 53 -6.59 -19.36 -10.01
C GLN A 53 -6.86 -17.85 -10.20
N CYS A 54 -7.60 -17.46 -11.24
CA CYS A 54 -7.97 -16.08 -11.46
C CYS A 54 -8.78 -15.52 -10.28
N ASP A 55 -9.80 -16.24 -9.83
CA ASP A 55 -10.65 -15.85 -8.70
C ASP A 55 -9.88 -15.73 -7.38
N VAL A 56 -8.96 -16.67 -7.13
CA VAL A 56 -8.09 -16.65 -5.94
C VAL A 56 -7.23 -15.40 -5.94
N VAL A 57 -6.60 -15.09 -7.07
CA VAL A 57 -5.72 -13.92 -7.18
C VAL A 57 -6.52 -12.61 -7.14
N ASP A 58 -7.69 -12.54 -7.78
CA ASP A 58 -8.58 -11.37 -7.72
C ASP A 58 -9.09 -11.10 -6.30
N THR A 59 -9.33 -12.16 -5.54
CA THR A 59 -9.68 -12.06 -4.11
C THR A 59 -8.50 -11.56 -3.29
N ALA A 60 -7.29 -12.06 -3.55
CA ALA A 60 -6.08 -11.58 -2.90
C ALA A 60 -5.81 -10.09 -3.18
N PHE A 61 -5.96 -9.63 -4.44
CA PHE A 61 -5.84 -8.21 -4.79
C PHE A 61 -6.87 -7.35 -4.06
N ARG A 62 -8.15 -7.76 -4.03
CA ARG A 62 -9.19 -7.02 -3.32
C ARG A 62 -8.90 -6.89 -1.82
N ASN A 63 -8.42 -7.96 -1.21
CA ASN A 63 -8.05 -7.95 0.22
C ASN A 63 -6.84 -7.05 0.47
N GLY A 64 -5.76 -7.20 -0.30
CA GLY A 64 -4.56 -6.38 -0.18
C GLY A 64 -4.84 -4.89 -0.43
N LEU A 65 -5.71 -4.56 -1.38
CA LEU A 65 -6.15 -3.19 -1.64
C LEU A 65 -6.93 -2.62 -0.45
N LYS A 66 -7.83 -3.41 0.15
CA LYS A 66 -8.56 -3.02 1.36
C LYS A 66 -7.62 -2.73 2.52
N GLU A 67 -6.63 -3.60 2.75
CA GLU A 67 -5.62 -3.42 3.79
C GLU A 67 -4.76 -2.17 3.54
N THR A 68 -4.32 -1.96 2.29
CA THR A 68 -3.50 -0.80 1.90
C THR A 68 -4.28 0.51 2.08
N LYS A 69 -5.56 0.54 1.68
CA LYS A 69 -6.44 1.69 1.92
C LYS A 69 -6.64 1.98 3.41
N ALA A 70 -6.88 0.94 4.22
CA ALA A 70 -7.01 1.09 5.66
C ALA A 70 -5.71 1.63 6.30
N ALA A 71 -4.54 1.14 5.88
CA ALA A 71 -3.25 1.65 6.34
C ALA A 71 -3.05 3.12 5.95
N ARG A 72 -3.39 3.51 4.72
CA ARG A 72 -3.37 4.91 4.25
C ARG A 72 -4.25 5.79 5.12
N ASP A 73 -5.48 5.36 5.42
CA ASP A 73 -6.44 6.11 6.24
C ASP A 73 -5.94 6.28 7.69
N GLN A 74 -5.30 5.24 8.25
CA GLN A 74 -4.65 5.32 9.56
C GLN A 74 -3.48 6.31 9.56
N LEU A 75 -2.64 6.30 8.53
CA LEU A 75 -1.55 7.26 8.37
C LEU A 75 -2.08 8.70 8.24
N ALA A 76 -3.14 8.92 7.47
CA ALA A 76 -3.79 10.23 7.33
C ALA A 76 -4.37 10.72 8.67
N THR A 77 -4.99 9.82 9.44
CA THR A 77 -5.48 10.13 10.80
C THR A 77 -4.33 10.51 11.73
N HIS A 78 -3.20 9.81 11.66
CA HIS A 78 -2.02 10.13 12.45
C HIS A 78 -1.40 11.47 12.03
N LEU A 79 -1.32 11.75 10.72
CA LEU A 79 -0.85 13.03 10.20
C LEU A 79 -1.69 14.18 10.74
N ALA A 80 -3.02 14.05 10.75
CA ALA A 80 -3.91 15.08 11.31
C ALA A 80 -3.61 15.36 12.80
N LYS A 81 -3.33 14.33 13.60
CA LYS A 81 -2.93 14.49 15.01
C LYS A 81 -1.59 15.20 15.14
N VAL A 82 -0.59 14.82 14.33
CA VAL A 82 0.72 15.49 14.32
C VAL A 82 0.59 16.96 13.93
N MET A 83 -0.28 17.28 12.97
CA MET A 83 -0.54 18.68 12.59
C MET A 83 -1.19 19.49 13.72
N GLU A 84 -2.10 18.89 14.49
CA GLU A 84 -2.67 19.53 15.68
C GLU A 84 -1.61 19.75 16.77
N GLU A 85 -0.74 18.76 17.01
CA GLU A 85 0.39 18.87 17.94
C GLU A 85 1.36 19.98 17.51
N ILE A 86 1.65 20.12 16.21
CA ILE A 86 2.46 21.21 15.65
C ILE A 86 1.83 22.57 15.98
N ALA A 87 0.54 22.76 15.65
CA ALA A 87 -0.16 24.01 15.90
C ALA A 87 -0.19 24.38 17.40
N CYS A 88 -0.43 23.37 18.26
CA CYS A 88 -0.37 23.55 19.71
C CYS A 88 1.03 23.97 20.17
N GLN A 89 2.08 23.37 19.62
CA GLN A 89 3.46 23.66 20.01
C GLN A 89 3.93 25.03 19.50
N GLU A 90 3.52 25.44 18.30
CA GLU A 90 3.74 26.80 17.79
C GLU A 90 3.09 27.83 18.71
N LYS A 91 1.84 27.60 19.12
CA LYS A 91 1.16 28.45 20.10
C LYS A 91 1.91 28.49 21.44
N ASN A 92 2.36 27.34 21.95
CA ASN A 92 3.15 27.27 23.18
C ASN A 92 4.44 28.09 23.09
N ILE A 93 5.15 28.01 21.96
CA ILE A 93 6.35 28.83 21.67
C ILE A 93 6.01 30.32 21.75
N THR A 94 4.94 30.78 21.10
CA THR A 94 4.55 32.20 21.16
C THR A 94 4.22 32.67 22.57
N VAL A 95 3.59 31.80 23.39
CA VAL A 95 3.28 32.09 24.79
C VAL A 95 4.56 32.18 25.62
N LEU A 96 5.52 31.28 25.42
CA LEU A 96 6.81 31.30 26.10
C LEU A 96 7.65 32.53 25.74
N GLU A 97 7.69 32.91 24.46
CA GLU A 97 8.36 34.13 24.00
C GLU A 97 7.75 35.38 24.63
N LYS A 98 6.42 35.47 24.65
CA LYS A 98 5.72 36.56 25.34
C LYS A 98 6.01 36.57 26.84
N ALA A 99 5.98 35.41 27.51
CA ALA A 99 6.27 35.32 28.93
C ALA A 99 7.69 35.78 29.27
N ILE A 100 8.67 35.52 28.40
CA ILE A 100 10.04 36.03 28.55
C ILE A 100 10.05 37.56 28.41
N LEU A 101 9.38 38.10 27.39
CA LEU A 101 9.27 39.55 27.17
C LEU A 101 8.60 40.26 28.36
N ASP A 102 7.54 39.66 28.91
CA ASP A 102 6.80 40.22 30.05
C ASP A 102 7.67 40.32 31.33
N GLN A 103 8.76 39.54 31.44
CA GLN A 103 9.72 39.67 32.56
C GLN A 103 10.61 40.93 32.45
N GLU A 104 10.75 41.54 31.27
CA GLU A 104 11.60 42.72 31.10
C GLU A 104 11.11 43.93 31.89
N GLY A 105 9.79 44.11 32.00
CA GLY A 105 9.18 45.21 32.74
C GLY A 105 9.56 45.17 34.23
N PRO A 106 9.24 44.08 34.95
CA PRO A 106 9.66 43.88 36.33
C PRO A 106 11.18 43.98 36.51
N ALA A 107 11.98 43.40 35.61
CA ALA A 107 13.44 43.47 35.66
C ALA A 107 13.93 44.93 35.63
N LYS A 108 13.43 45.73 34.68
CA LYS A 108 13.77 47.16 34.55
C LYS A 108 13.40 47.93 35.82
N VAL A 109 12.21 47.71 36.37
CA VAL A 109 11.76 48.38 37.61
C VAL A 109 12.69 48.08 38.78
N VAL A 110 13.06 46.82 38.99
CA VAL A 110 13.96 46.44 40.10
C VAL A 110 15.36 47.02 39.89
N HIS A 111 15.90 46.97 38.67
CA HIS A 111 17.20 47.56 38.36
C HIS A 111 17.21 49.08 38.55
N THR A 112 16.20 49.81 38.06
CA THR A 112 16.09 51.26 38.26
C THR A 112 15.93 51.62 39.74
N ARG A 113 15.18 50.83 40.53
CA ARG A 113 15.05 51.03 41.98
C ARG A 113 16.37 50.79 42.70
N LEU A 114 17.13 49.76 42.33
CA LEU A 114 18.47 49.51 42.88
C LEU A 114 19.42 50.65 42.54
N GLU A 115 19.40 51.13 41.30
CA GLU A 115 20.23 52.25 40.84
C GLU A 115 19.91 53.55 41.59
N THR A 116 18.63 53.89 41.72
CA THR A 116 18.21 55.08 42.50
C THR A 116 18.73 55.03 43.94
N ARG A 117 18.83 53.82 44.51
CA ARG A 117 19.28 53.61 45.89
C ARG A 117 20.79 53.71 46.07
N THR A 118 21.59 53.65 44.99
CA THR A 118 23.05 53.91 45.04
C THR A 118 23.37 55.39 45.22
N HIS A 119 22.40 56.27 44.96
CA HIS A 119 22.57 57.73 45.03
C HIS A 119 22.20 58.31 46.42
N ARG A 120 21.91 57.47 47.41
CA ARG A 120 21.56 57.94 48.76
C ARG A 120 22.79 58.54 49.47
N PRO A 121 22.68 59.72 50.10
CA PRO A 121 23.84 60.41 50.68
C PRO A 121 24.23 59.83 52.04
N ASN A 122 25.53 59.85 52.35
CA ASN A 122 26.09 59.58 53.67
C ASN A 122 25.60 58.23 54.25
N VAL A 123 25.05 58.27 55.47
CA VAL A 123 24.59 57.09 56.23
C VAL A 123 23.34 56.44 55.65
N GLU A 124 22.62 57.13 54.75
CA GLU A 124 21.44 56.58 54.05
C GLU A 124 21.83 55.57 52.96
N LEU A 125 23.11 55.51 52.57
CA LEU A 125 23.66 54.45 51.72
C LEU A 125 23.86 53.16 52.53
N CYS A 126 22.76 52.62 53.05
CA CYS A 126 22.76 51.42 53.88
C CYS A 126 22.10 50.23 53.16
N ARG A 127 22.52 49.01 53.52
CA ARG A 127 21.89 47.76 53.09
C ARG A 127 20.70 47.43 53.99
N ASP A 128 19.65 48.22 53.87
CA ASP A 128 18.40 48.00 54.59
C ASP A 128 17.60 46.79 54.02
N VAL A 129 16.46 46.49 54.66
CA VAL A 129 15.57 45.38 54.26
C VAL A 129 15.09 45.50 52.82
N ALA A 130 14.81 46.72 52.32
CA ALA A 130 14.37 46.93 50.95
C ALA A 130 15.50 46.63 49.95
N GLN A 131 16.76 46.95 50.28
CA GLN A 131 17.92 46.60 49.45
C GLN A 131 18.01 45.08 49.26
N TYR A 132 17.90 44.31 50.35
CA TYR A 132 17.96 42.84 50.28
C TYR A 132 16.80 42.25 49.48
N ARG A 133 15.58 42.78 49.66
CA ARG A 133 14.41 42.33 48.90
C ARG A 133 14.56 42.56 47.40
N LEU A 134 15.03 43.74 46.99
CA LEU A 134 15.28 44.05 45.58
C LEU A 134 16.35 43.14 44.97
N LEU A 135 17.45 42.88 45.68
CA LEU A 135 18.49 41.94 45.20
C LEU A 135 17.95 40.52 45.05
N ARG A 136 17.09 40.07 45.98
CA ARG A 136 16.42 38.77 45.87
C ARG A 136 15.50 38.72 44.66
N GLU A 137 14.72 39.77 44.43
CA GLU A 137 13.81 39.90 43.29
C GLU A 137 14.57 39.85 41.95
N VAL A 138 15.75 40.48 41.84
CA VAL A 138 16.63 40.33 40.65
C VAL A 138 16.98 38.85 40.43
N GLY A 139 17.38 38.15 41.49
CA GLY A 139 17.72 36.72 41.41
C GLY A 139 16.53 35.86 40.98
N GLU A 140 15.35 36.12 41.54
CA GLU A 140 14.09 35.41 41.21
C GLU A 140 13.70 35.66 39.74
N ILE A 141 13.75 36.90 39.26
CA ILE A 141 13.45 37.24 37.86
C ILE A 141 14.47 36.58 36.92
N ALA A 142 15.77 36.66 37.22
CA ALA A 142 16.80 36.03 36.40
C ALA A 142 16.63 34.51 36.31
N HIS A 143 16.30 33.85 37.44
CA HIS A 143 16.01 32.42 37.48
C HIS A 143 14.77 32.06 36.64
N ASN A 144 13.69 32.85 36.75
CA ASN A 144 12.47 32.64 35.98
C ASN A 144 12.72 32.78 34.47
N VAL A 145 13.46 33.81 34.05
CA VAL A 145 13.83 34.02 32.64
C VAL A 145 14.67 32.85 32.13
N ALA A 146 15.65 32.38 32.89
CA ALA A 146 16.46 31.22 32.50
C ALA A 146 15.62 29.96 32.29
N ARG A 147 14.69 29.68 33.21
CA ARG A 147 13.79 28.53 33.12
C ARG A 147 12.84 28.64 31.92
N LEU A 148 12.30 29.82 31.64
CA LEU A 148 11.45 30.06 30.47
C LEU A 148 12.22 29.86 29.15
N LYS A 149 13.47 30.36 29.07
CA LYS A 149 14.34 30.17 27.90
C LYS A 149 14.67 28.69 27.67
N GLU A 150 14.91 27.94 28.74
CA GLU A 150 15.15 26.49 28.64
C GLU A 150 13.90 25.76 28.13
N ALA A 151 12.71 26.12 28.64
CA ALA A 151 11.45 25.57 28.17
C ALA A 151 11.19 25.90 26.69
N LEU A 152 11.48 27.14 26.26
CA LEU A 152 11.39 27.57 24.87
C LEU A 152 12.32 26.74 23.96
N ALA A 153 13.57 26.55 24.38
CA ALA A 153 14.54 25.75 23.62
C ALA A 153 14.07 24.30 23.46
N ARG A 154 13.54 23.68 24.52
CA ARG A 154 12.94 22.33 24.44
C ARG A 154 11.75 22.32 23.48
N ALA A 155 10.86 23.30 23.57
CA ALA A 155 9.67 23.37 22.73
C ALA A 155 10.03 23.49 21.23
N GLN A 156 11.05 24.28 20.91
CA GLN A 156 11.57 24.42 19.54
C GLN A 156 12.21 23.14 18.99
N VAL A 157 12.93 22.38 19.83
CA VAL A 157 13.49 21.07 19.43
C VAL A 157 12.37 20.09 19.13
N GLU A 158 11.35 20.06 19.98
CA GLU A 158 10.19 19.18 19.83
C GLU A 158 9.39 19.50 18.57
N LEU A 159 9.18 20.80 18.27
CA LEU A 159 8.55 21.26 17.02
C LEU A 159 9.32 20.79 15.78
N LYS A 160 10.66 20.87 15.79
CA LYS A 160 11.49 20.32 14.70
C LYS A 160 11.29 18.81 14.55
N GLY A 161 11.16 18.09 15.65
CA GLY A 161 10.86 16.66 15.66
C GLY A 161 9.47 16.32 15.10
N LEU A 162 8.46 17.14 15.40
CA LEU A 162 7.11 17.02 14.84
C LEU A 162 7.09 17.27 13.32
N ASN A 163 7.76 18.32 12.85
CA ASN A 163 7.83 18.64 11.41
C ASN A 163 8.52 17.52 10.61
N ARG A 164 9.55 16.87 11.17
CA ARG A 164 10.16 15.68 10.54
C ARG A 164 9.17 14.53 10.44
N ARG A 165 8.42 14.26 11.52
CA ARG A 165 7.38 13.21 11.54
C ARG A 165 6.27 13.49 10.52
N GLN A 166 5.86 14.75 10.38
CA GLN A 166 4.90 15.18 9.37
C GLN A 166 5.36 14.80 7.95
N LEU A 167 6.60 15.13 7.58
CA LEU A 167 7.15 14.83 6.26
C LEU A 167 7.18 13.31 5.98
N VAL A 168 7.65 12.52 6.95
CA VAL A 168 7.69 11.05 6.82
C VAL A 168 6.28 10.48 6.63
N LEU A 169 5.29 10.96 7.38
CA LEU A 169 3.91 10.51 7.23
C LEU A 169 3.32 10.88 5.87
N GLN A 170 3.62 12.09 5.36
CA GLN A 170 3.18 12.51 4.03
C GLN A 170 3.80 11.65 2.92
N GLU A 171 5.09 11.34 3.02
CA GLU A 171 5.78 10.45 2.07
C GLU A 171 5.17 9.05 2.09
N GLU A 172 4.96 8.46 3.28
CA GLU A 172 4.33 7.14 3.40
C GLU A 172 2.91 7.12 2.83
N ILE A 173 2.11 8.16 3.08
CA ILE A 173 0.77 8.29 2.48
C ILE A 173 0.88 8.31 0.95
N GLN A 174 1.79 9.10 0.39
CA GLN A 174 1.99 9.19 -1.06
C GLN A 174 2.40 7.84 -1.65
N VAL A 175 3.27 7.08 -0.96
CA VAL A 175 3.62 5.71 -1.37
C VAL A 175 2.38 4.82 -1.39
N LYS A 176 1.55 4.83 -0.34
CA LYS A 176 0.31 4.03 -0.30
C LYS A 176 -0.67 4.45 -1.38
N GLU A 177 -0.82 5.74 -1.67
CA GLU A 177 -1.69 6.24 -2.74
C GLU A 177 -1.22 5.77 -4.11
N ASN A 178 0.09 5.78 -4.36
CA ASN A 178 0.66 5.23 -5.58
C ASN A 178 0.45 3.71 -5.68
N THR A 179 0.65 2.95 -4.60
CA THR A 179 0.36 1.51 -4.57
C THR A 179 -1.13 1.24 -4.87
N ILE A 180 -2.04 1.99 -4.24
CA ILE A 180 -3.48 1.90 -4.50
C ILE A 180 -3.78 2.16 -5.98
N TYR A 181 -3.19 3.21 -6.57
CA TYR A 181 -3.39 3.52 -7.99
C TYR A 181 -2.90 2.37 -8.89
N ILE A 182 -1.71 1.85 -8.66
CA ILE A 182 -1.16 0.74 -9.44
C ILE A 182 -2.08 -0.47 -9.35
N ASP A 183 -2.45 -0.89 -8.13
CA ASP A 183 -3.23 -2.11 -7.93
C ASP A 183 -4.67 -1.96 -8.42
N GLU A 184 -5.35 -0.86 -8.08
CA GLU A 184 -6.77 -0.65 -8.39
C GLU A 184 -7.02 -0.24 -9.85
N VAL A 185 -6.16 0.64 -10.39
CA VAL A 185 -6.39 1.23 -11.72
C VAL A 185 -5.65 0.44 -12.79
N LEU A 186 -4.39 0.05 -12.57
CA LEU A 186 -3.60 -0.61 -13.60
C LEU A 186 -3.79 -2.13 -13.55
N CYS A 187 -3.39 -2.77 -12.44
CA CYS A 187 -3.39 -4.22 -12.31
C CYS A 187 -4.80 -4.81 -12.44
N MET A 188 -5.77 -4.31 -11.67
CA MET A 188 -7.15 -4.82 -11.75
C MET A 188 -7.80 -4.56 -13.11
N HIS A 189 -7.44 -3.48 -13.81
CA HIS A 189 -7.92 -3.26 -15.19
C HIS A 189 -7.33 -4.29 -16.16
N MET A 190 -6.02 -4.52 -16.10
CA MET A 190 -5.37 -5.56 -16.92
C MET A 190 -5.95 -6.94 -16.64
N ARG A 191 -6.23 -7.26 -15.38
CA ARG A 191 -6.79 -8.56 -14.97
C ARG A 191 -8.18 -8.82 -15.55
N LYS A 192 -9.01 -7.79 -15.77
CA LYS A 192 -10.29 -7.94 -16.48
C LYS A 192 -10.13 -8.46 -17.92
N SER A 193 -8.95 -8.28 -18.51
CA SER A 193 -8.64 -8.77 -19.85
C SER A 193 -8.06 -10.18 -19.89
N ILE A 194 -7.71 -10.78 -18.73
CA ILE A 194 -7.26 -12.17 -18.65
C ILE A 194 -8.47 -13.04 -19.01
N PRO A 195 -8.51 -13.63 -20.22
CA PRO A 195 -9.67 -14.36 -20.66
C PRO A 195 -9.55 -15.81 -20.19
N LEU A 196 -10.59 -16.28 -19.51
CA LEU A 196 -11.32 -17.49 -19.91
C LEU A 196 -12.83 -17.32 -19.67
N ARG A 197 -13.30 -16.08 -19.49
CA ARG A 197 -14.72 -15.75 -19.29
C ARG A 197 -15.52 -16.45 -20.37
N ASP A 198 -16.29 -17.41 -19.91
CA ASP A 198 -16.95 -18.52 -20.59
C ASP A 198 -17.09 -18.39 -22.11
N GLY A 199 -16.98 -19.54 -22.77
CA GLY A 199 -17.68 -19.80 -24.03
C GLY A 199 -19.19 -19.77 -23.77
N GLY A 200 -19.71 -18.60 -23.39
CA GLY A 200 -21.10 -18.26 -23.50
C GLY A 200 -21.45 -18.29 -24.96
N ASP A 201 -21.96 -19.44 -25.38
CA ASP A 201 -22.83 -19.59 -26.52
C ASP A 201 -22.18 -19.26 -27.88
N GLN A 202 -21.30 -20.15 -28.35
CA GLN A 202 -21.11 -20.33 -29.79
C GLN A 202 -21.34 -21.79 -30.18
N GLY A 203 -22.62 -22.07 -30.44
CA GLY A 203 -23.05 -23.04 -31.43
C GLY A 203 -22.88 -24.49 -31.03
N GLU A 204 -24.02 -25.16 -30.85
CA GLU A 204 -24.17 -26.55 -31.27
C GLU A 204 -23.33 -26.80 -32.54
N TRP A 205 -22.26 -27.60 -32.41
CA TRP A 205 -21.62 -28.20 -33.57
C TRP A 205 -22.58 -29.26 -34.13
N ALA A 206 -23.64 -28.82 -34.80
CA ALA A 206 -24.44 -29.64 -35.72
C ALA A 206 -23.66 -29.79 -37.04
N GLY A 207 -22.46 -30.36 -36.96
CA GLY A 207 -21.62 -30.68 -38.11
C GLY A 207 -21.83 -32.12 -38.55
N GLY A 208 -23.06 -32.45 -38.98
CA GLY A 208 -23.35 -33.73 -39.60
C GLY A 208 -22.46 -33.99 -40.82
N LEU A 209 -22.10 -35.26 -41.03
CA LEU A 209 -21.51 -35.75 -42.27
C LEU A 209 -22.36 -35.26 -43.46
N ARG A 210 -21.79 -34.43 -44.33
CA ARG A 210 -22.39 -34.18 -45.65
C ARG A 210 -22.27 -35.49 -46.48
N PRO A 211 -23.39 -36.08 -46.94
CA PRO A 211 -23.34 -37.34 -47.70
C PRO A 211 -22.89 -37.23 -49.15
N ASP A 212 -22.50 -36.05 -49.64
CA ASP A 212 -22.18 -35.86 -51.06
C ASP A 212 -20.73 -35.41 -51.24
N ALA A 213 -19.83 -36.39 -51.23
CA ALA A 213 -18.53 -36.29 -51.88
C ALA A 213 -18.19 -37.66 -52.47
N VAL A 214 -19.00 -38.07 -53.44
CA VAL A 214 -18.61 -39.06 -54.46
C VAL A 214 -18.03 -38.28 -55.63
N CYS A 215 -16.75 -38.52 -55.92
CA CYS A 215 -16.18 -38.52 -57.27
C CYS A 215 -15.31 -39.77 -57.37
#